data_AF-A0A2S6UT59-F1
#
_entry.id   AF-A0A2S6UT59-F1
#
_cell.length_a   1.000
_cell.length_b   1.000
_cell.length_c   1.000
_cell.angle_alpha   90.00
_cell.angle_beta   90.00
_cell.angle_gamma   90.00
#
_symmetry.space_group_name_H-M   'P 1'
#
loop_
_entity.id
_entity.type
_entity.pdbx_description
1 polymer ?
#
loop_
_entity_poly.entity_id
_entity_poly.type
_entity_poly.pdbx_seq_one_letter_code
_entity_poly.pdbx_strand_id
1 'polypeptide(L)'
;MARKTKKIVKKKPVKRKANKKKVAKKVAKKKVLGKTTKKATKKVSRKSKAKVKKTSSWIPGHPHPEPKVKRIRTAKGRRPYFFEDPNIDKLLAMIMALTGEVSVLRERLDTHERLAQKKKWASHQAIEDYEPDDITEAFRAQWRSEFIARVLRIVQVELDQITR
;
A
#
# COMPACT_ATOMS: atom_id res chain seq x y z
N MET A 1 71.06 -25.17 7.25
CA MET A 1 71.37 -24.51 5.96
C MET A 1 70.50 -25.11 4.84
N ALA A 2 70.00 -24.25 3.95
CA ALA A 2 69.34 -24.51 2.65
C ALA A 2 68.02 -25.31 2.57
N ARG A 3 66.88 -24.62 2.77
CA ARG A 3 65.55 -25.07 2.26
C ARG A 3 65.32 -24.51 0.85
N LYS A 4 65.24 -25.41 -0.15
CA LYS A 4 64.95 -25.12 -1.56
C LYS A 4 63.56 -24.49 -1.73
N THR A 5 63.50 -23.27 -2.24
CA THR A 5 62.25 -22.56 -2.57
C THR A 5 61.79 -22.92 -3.99
N LYS A 6 60.57 -23.46 -4.10
CA LYS A 6 59.91 -23.77 -5.38
C LYS A 6 59.51 -22.48 -6.11
N LYS A 7 59.97 -22.31 -7.36
CA LYS A 7 59.55 -21.25 -8.28
C LYS A 7 58.06 -21.40 -8.64
N ILE A 8 57.25 -20.39 -8.29
CA ILE A 8 55.86 -20.26 -8.72
C ILE A 8 55.83 -19.50 -10.05
N VAL A 9 55.35 -20.17 -11.10
CA VAL A 9 55.20 -19.62 -12.46
C VAL A 9 54.02 -18.63 -12.49
N LYS A 10 54.32 -17.34 -12.70
CA LYS A 10 53.31 -16.27 -12.86
C LYS A 10 52.63 -16.36 -14.23
N LYS A 11 51.34 -16.75 -14.26
CA LYS A 11 50.47 -16.66 -15.44
C LYS A 11 50.16 -15.19 -15.75
N LYS A 12 50.41 -14.75 -16.99
CA LYS A 12 50.07 -13.39 -17.50
C LYS A 12 48.55 -13.25 -17.71
N PRO A 13 47.92 -12.12 -17.35
CA PRO A 13 46.49 -11.92 -17.54
C PRO A 13 46.14 -11.57 -18.99
N VAL A 14 45.12 -12.25 -19.53
CA VAL A 14 44.56 -12.09 -20.88
C VAL A 14 43.74 -10.80 -20.95
N LYS A 15 44.07 -9.90 -21.88
CA LYS A 15 43.37 -8.64 -22.13
C LYS A 15 42.01 -8.90 -22.80
N ARG A 16 40.90 -8.72 -22.08
CA ARG A 16 39.55 -8.68 -22.66
C ARG A 16 39.28 -7.30 -23.28
N LYS A 17 39.07 -7.26 -24.60
CA LYS A 17 38.66 -6.05 -25.34
C LYS A 17 37.19 -5.73 -25.03
N ALA A 18 36.92 -4.62 -24.36
CA ALA A 18 35.58 -4.11 -24.12
C ALA A 18 35.05 -3.39 -25.37
N ASN A 19 33.98 -3.94 -25.96
CA ASN A 19 33.30 -3.39 -27.12
C ASN A 19 32.35 -2.25 -26.66
N LYS A 20 32.76 -0.99 -26.84
CA LYS A 20 31.93 0.19 -26.52
C LYS A 20 30.94 0.45 -27.67
N LYS A 21 29.69 0.02 -27.51
CA LYS A 21 28.57 0.48 -28.36
C LYS A 21 28.31 1.96 -28.09
N LYS A 22 28.54 2.79 -29.11
CA LYS A 22 28.08 4.18 -29.20
C LYS A 22 26.56 4.17 -29.35
N VAL A 23 25.83 4.79 -28.43
CA VAL A 23 24.43 5.20 -28.64
C VAL A 23 24.40 6.72 -28.64
N ALA A 24 24.02 7.25 -29.80
CA ALA A 24 24.07 8.66 -30.13
C ALA A 24 23.07 9.48 -29.29
N LYS A 25 23.56 10.61 -28.78
CA LYS A 25 22.84 11.64 -28.06
C LYS A 25 22.02 12.46 -29.07
N LYS A 26 20.73 12.16 -29.24
CA LYS A 26 19.83 12.95 -30.09
C LYS A 26 19.22 14.08 -29.25
N VAL A 27 19.79 15.27 -29.40
CA VAL A 27 19.33 16.51 -28.78
C VAL A 27 18.00 16.91 -29.40
N ALA A 28 16.90 16.70 -28.68
CA ALA A 28 15.59 17.24 -29.03
C ALA A 28 15.44 18.64 -28.40
N LYS A 29 15.62 19.68 -29.22
CA LYS A 29 15.21 21.05 -28.90
C LYS A 29 13.68 21.07 -28.75
N LYS A 30 13.18 21.04 -27.50
CA LYS A 30 11.76 21.31 -27.22
C LYS A 30 11.59 22.78 -26.88
N LYS A 31 10.91 23.45 -27.81
CA LYS A 31 10.47 24.85 -27.83
C LYS A 31 9.89 25.25 -26.47
N VAL A 32 10.50 26.26 -25.84
CA VAL A 32 9.96 26.94 -24.66
C VAL A 32 8.72 27.72 -25.11
N LEU A 33 7.54 27.21 -24.75
CA LEU A 33 6.26 27.89 -24.97
C LEU A 33 5.96 28.73 -23.72
N GLY A 34 5.55 29.97 -23.97
CA GLY A 34 5.55 31.08 -23.03
C GLY A 34 4.74 30.87 -21.75
N LYS A 35 5.29 31.42 -20.67
CA LYS A 35 4.60 31.70 -19.42
C LYS A 35 3.52 32.76 -19.69
N THR A 36 2.26 32.34 -19.83
CA THR A 36 1.13 33.26 -19.69
C THR A 36 0.73 33.31 -18.23
N THR A 37 0.99 34.44 -17.60
CA THR A 37 0.54 34.82 -16.26
C THR A 37 -0.99 34.94 -16.23
N LYS A 38 -1.68 33.87 -15.86
CA LYS A 38 -3.11 33.97 -15.48
C LYS A 38 -3.18 34.57 -14.07
N LYS A 39 -3.51 35.87 -13.99
CA LYS A 39 -3.97 36.54 -12.78
C LYS A 39 -5.09 35.72 -12.16
N ALA A 40 -4.81 35.06 -11.04
CA ALA A 40 -5.81 34.41 -10.21
C ALA A 40 -6.67 35.49 -9.54
N THR A 41 -7.84 35.77 -10.10
CA THR A 41 -8.88 36.55 -9.40
C THR A 41 -9.32 35.77 -8.17
N LYS A 42 -9.00 36.32 -6.99
CA LYS A 42 -9.38 35.83 -5.67
C LYS A 42 -10.91 35.84 -5.54
N LYS A 43 -11.58 34.74 -5.92
CA LYS A 43 -12.98 34.50 -5.53
C LYS A 43 -12.99 34.22 -4.03
N VAL A 44 -13.34 35.25 -3.25
CA VAL A 44 -13.70 35.12 -1.85
C VAL A 44 -14.94 34.22 -1.79
N SER A 45 -14.71 32.94 -1.49
CA SER A 45 -15.77 32.00 -1.14
C SER A 45 -16.43 32.53 0.14
N ARG A 46 -17.55 33.23 -0.01
CA ARG A 46 -18.49 33.49 1.08
C ARG A 46 -18.98 32.11 1.53
N LYS A 47 -18.35 31.57 2.56
CA LYS A 47 -18.79 30.38 3.28
C LYS A 47 -20.16 30.73 3.87
N SER A 48 -21.23 30.40 3.17
CA SER A 48 -22.59 30.50 3.70
C SER A 48 -22.63 29.63 4.95
N LYS A 49 -22.74 30.26 6.12
CA LYS A 49 -23.00 29.55 7.38
C LYS A 49 -24.26 28.72 7.16
N ALA A 50 -24.10 27.40 7.03
CA ALA A 50 -25.22 26.48 7.05
C ALA A 50 -25.95 26.73 8.37
N LYS A 51 -27.19 27.20 8.27
CA LYS A 51 -28.07 27.45 9.41
C LYS A 51 -28.22 26.11 10.14
N VAL A 52 -27.59 25.98 11.30
CA VAL A 52 -27.79 24.83 12.18
C VAL A 52 -29.26 24.87 12.57
N LYS A 53 -30.07 24.01 11.97
CA LYS A 53 -31.47 23.84 12.36
C LYS A 53 -31.43 23.31 13.79
N LYS A 54 -31.85 24.15 14.74
CA LYS A 54 -32.09 23.73 16.13
C LYS A 54 -33.04 22.54 16.08
N THR A 55 -32.54 21.35 16.39
CA THR A 55 -33.40 20.21 16.68
C THR A 55 -34.22 20.60 17.89
N SER A 56 -35.53 20.50 17.75
CA SER A 56 -36.55 20.87 18.73
C SER A 56 -36.18 20.43 20.14
N SER A 57 -36.32 21.34 21.10
CA SER A 57 -36.24 21.06 22.54
C SER A 57 -37.24 19.96 22.90
N TRP A 58 -36.74 18.97 23.65
CA TRP A 58 -37.49 17.81 24.12
C TRP A 58 -38.67 18.23 25.02
N ILE A 59 -39.84 17.64 24.77
CA ILE A 59 -41.08 17.80 25.56
C ILE A 59 -41.35 16.47 26.27
N PRO A 60 -41.59 16.44 27.59
CA PRO A 60 -41.92 15.21 28.32
C PRO A 60 -43.21 14.57 27.78
N GLY A 61 -43.18 13.28 27.41
CA GLY A 61 -44.35 12.50 26.99
C GLY A 61 -44.48 12.21 25.49
N HIS A 62 -43.63 12.78 24.63
CA HIS A 62 -43.57 12.39 23.22
C HIS A 62 -42.61 11.20 23.02
N PRO A 63 -42.94 10.20 22.18
CA PRO A 63 -41.98 9.19 21.78
C PRO A 63 -40.77 9.89 21.14
N HIS A 64 -39.57 9.55 21.62
CA HIS A 64 -38.33 10.08 21.08
C HIS A 64 -38.36 9.89 19.56
N PRO A 65 -38.04 10.89 18.72
CA PRO A 65 -37.91 10.67 17.29
C PRO A 65 -36.97 9.49 17.08
N GLU A 66 -37.52 8.38 16.57
CA GLU A 66 -36.76 7.15 16.41
C GLU A 66 -35.50 7.45 15.61
N PRO A 67 -34.34 6.92 16.03
CA PRO A 67 -33.10 7.15 15.30
C PRO A 67 -33.32 6.69 13.86
N LYS A 68 -33.23 7.63 12.91
CA LYS A 68 -33.44 7.34 11.49
C LYS A 68 -32.49 6.24 11.08
N VAL A 69 -33.04 5.03 10.86
CA VAL A 69 -32.27 3.85 10.48
C VAL A 69 -31.52 4.17 9.19
N LYS A 70 -30.20 4.30 9.30
CA LYS A 70 -29.33 4.63 8.18
C LYS A 70 -29.24 3.37 7.31
N ARG A 71 -30.14 3.25 6.34
CA ARG A 71 -30.13 2.13 5.39
C ARG A 71 -28.78 2.08 4.70
N ILE A 72 -28.14 0.91 4.76
CA ILE A 72 -26.88 0.64 4.06
C ILE A 72 -27.16 0.87 2.56
N ARG A 73 -26.32 1.67 1.90
CA ARG A 73 -26.45 1.90 0.46
C ARG A 73 -26.00 0.64 -0.26
N THR A 74 -26.94 -0.21 -0.65
CA THR A 74 -26.66 -1.41 -1.43
C THR A 74 -26.49 -1.03 -2.90
N ALA A 75 -25.39 -1.48 -3.52
CA ALA A 75 -25.21 -1.34 -4.97
C ALA A 75 -26.33 -2.09 -5.70
N LYS A 76 -26.85 -1.52 -6.80
CA LYS A 76 -27.97 -2.12 -7.56
C LYS A 76 -27.57 -3.36 -8.39
N GLY A 77 -26.29 -3.71 -8.43
CA GLY A 77 -25.79 -4.90 -9.15
C GLY A 77 -25.91 -6.16 -8.31
N ARG A 78 -26.30 -7.29 -8.94
CA ARG A 78 -26.19 -8.60 -8.29
C ARG A 78 -24.71 -8.92 -8.06
N ARG A 79 -24.37 -9.39 -6.86
CA ARG A 79 -23.02 -9.88 -6.56
C ARG A 79 -22.76 -11.13 -7.42
N PRO A 80 -21.66 -11.20 -8.18
CA PRO A 80 -21.31 -12.43 -8.89
C PRO A 80 -21.00 -13.54 -7.87
N TYR A 81 -21.48 -14.73 -8.18
CA TYR A 81 -21.16 -15.96 -7.45
C TYR A 81 -20.35 -16.85 -8.37
N PHE A 82 -19.30 -17.46 -7.83
CA PHE A 82 -18.35 -18.27 -8.59
C PHE A 82 -18.53 -19.77 -8.31
N PHE A 83 -19.00 -20.12 -7.11
CA PHE A 83 -19.25 -21.50 -6.73
C PHE A 83 -20.74 -21.87 -6.80
N GLU A 84 -21.02 -23.18 -6.86
CA GLU A 84 -22.38 -23.72 -6.83
C GLU A 84 -23.10 -23.36 -5.54
N ASP A 85 -22.41 -23.41 -4.39
CA ASP A 85 -22.91 -22.91 -3.11
C ASP A 85 -22.46 -21.44 -2.89
N PRO A 86 -23.40 -20.47 -2.91
CA PRO A 86 -23.11 -19.06 -2.63
C PRO A 86 -22.48 -18.79 -1.26
N ASN A 87 -22.59 -19.72 -0.31
CA ASN A 87 -22.01 -19.55 1.03
C ASN A 87 -20.48 -19.65 1.02
N ILE A 88 -19.89 -20.37 0.06
CA ILE A 88 -18.44 -20.49 -0.10
C ILE A 88 -17.84 -19.12 -0.47
N ASP A 89 -18.46 -18.39 -1.41
CA ASP A 89 -18.03 -17.04 -1.79
C ASP A 89 -18.11 -16.04 -0.64
N LYS A 90 -19.13 -16.17 0.22
CA LYS A 90 -19.29 -15.34 1.42
C LYS A 90 -18.19 -15.64 2.43
N LEU A 91 -17.91 -16.92 2.67
CA LEU A 91 -16.85 -17.35 3.58
C LEU A 91 -15.48 -16.86 3.09
N LEU A 92 -15.15 -17.09 1.81
CA LEU A 92 -13.92 -16.58 1.21
C LEU A 92 -13.80 -15.06 1.36
N ALA A 93 -14.87 -14.32 1.11
CA ALA A 93 -14.87 -12.87 1.28
C ALA A 93 -14.61 -12.43 2.73
N MET A 94 -15.21 -13.12 3.72
CA MET A 94 -14.94 -12.86 5.14
C MET A 94 -13.50 -13.16 5.51
N ILE A 95 -12.95 -14.29 5.05
CA ILE A 95 -11.55 -14.67 5.30
C ILE A 95 -10.59 -13.65 4.66
N MET A 96 -10.86 -13.18 3.45
CA MET A 96 -10.03 -12.17 2.80
C MET A 96 -10.08 -10.82 3.52
N ALA A 97 -11.25 -10.43 4.04
CA ALA A 97 -11.37 -9.24 4.87
C ALA A 97 -10.55 -9.37 6.16
N LEU A 98 -10.69 -10.49 6.88
CA LEU A 98 -9.90 -10.77 8.09
C LEU A 98 -8.39 -10.81 7.81
N THR A 99 -7.99 -11.40 6.69
CA THR A 99 -6.59 -11.44 6.23
C THR A 99 -6.04 -10.02 6.04
N GLY A 100 -6.85 -9.12 5.45
CA GLY A 100 -6.50 -7.70 5.31
C GLY A 100 -6.30 -7.01 6.66
N GLU A 101 -7.22 -7.20 7.60
CA GLU A 101 -7.10 -6.64 8.96
C GLU A 101 -5.85 -7.16 9.69
N VAL A 102 -5.56 -8.47 9.61
CA VAL A 102 -4.34 -9.05 10.19
C VAL A 102 -3.07 -8.45 9.59
N SER A 103 -3.07 -8.18 8.28
CA SER A 103 -1.96 -7.50 7.63
C SER A 103 -1.75 -6.10 8.19
N VAL A 104 -2.82 -5.31 8.36
CA VAL A 104 -2.75 -3.95 8.91
C VAL A 104 -2.30 -3.97 10.38
N LEU A 105 -2.81 -4.90 11.18
CA LEU A 105 -2.42 -5.06 12.58
C LEU A 105 -0.93 -5.37 12.71
N ARG A 106 -0.38 -6.22 11.83
CA ARG A 106 1.05 -6.51 11.84
C ARG A 106 1.87 -5.28 11.47
N GLU A 107 1.47 -4.51 10.46
CA GLU A 107 2.17 -3.27 10.10
C GLU A 107 2.13 -2.24 11.23
N ARG A 108 1.01 -2.15 11.96
CA ARG A 108 0.91 -1.35 13.19
C ARG A 108 1.89 -1.81 14.25
N LEU A 109 1.96 -3.12 14.53
CA LEU A 109 2.91 -3.69 15.50
C LEU A 109 4.37 -3.39 15.12
N ASP A 110 4.70 -3.55 13.84
CA ASP A 110 6.02 -3.22 13.29
C ASP A 110 6.32 -1.71 13.41
N THR A 111 5.33 -0.82 13.29
CA THR A 111 5.48 0.60 13.66
C THR A 111 5.80 0.78 15.15
N HIS A 112 5.14 0.06 16.05
CA HIS A 112 5.45 0.11 17.49
C HIS A 112 6.90 -0.30 17.77
N GLU A 113 7.37 -1.39 17.16
CA GLU A 113 8.75 -1.88 17.28
C GLU A 113 9.76 -0.83 16.79
N ARG A 114 9.50 -0.19 15.65
CA ARG A 114 10.40 0.87 15.13
C ARG A 114 10.38 2.15 15.96
N LEU A 115 9.22 2.54 16.51
CA LEU A 115 9.15 3.66 17.45
C LEU A 115 9.95 3.36 18.73
N ALA A 116 9.86 2.13 19.24
CA ALA A 116 10.64 1.67 20.39
C ALA A 116 12.15 1.68 20.10
N GLN A 117 12.57 1.24 18.91
CA GLN A 117 13.98 1.35 18.48
C GLN A 117 14.48 2.81 18.45
N LYS A 118 13.61 3.74 18.05
CA LYS A 118 13.87 5.18 18.09
C LYS A 118 13.74 5.79 19.50
N LYS A 119 13.51 4.97 20.54
CA LYS A 119 13.24 5.38 21.93
C LYS A 119 12.10 6.40 22.04
N LYS A 120 11.14 6.35 21.13
CA LYS A 120 9.94 7.19 21.15
C LYS A 120 8.80 6.43 21.82
N TRP A 121 8.03 7.14 22.64
CA TRP A 121 6.82 6.60 23.23
C TRP A 121 5.79 6.30 22.13
N ALA A 122 5.25 5.08 22.12
CA ALA A 122 4.26 4.65 21.12
C ALA A 122 2.84 5.09 21.54
N SER A 123 2.59 6.40 21.54
CA SER A 123 1.21 6.92 21.65
C SER A 123 0.45 6.68 20.35
N HIS A 124 -0.89 6.72 20.44
CA HIS A 124 -1.76 6.65 19.26
C HIS A 124 -1.34 7.67 18.18
N GLN A 125 -1.13 8.93 18.58
CA GLN A 125 -0.70 9.99 17.67
C GLN A 125 0.67 9.69 17.03
N ALA A 126 1.63 9.16 17.79
CA ALA A 126 2.95 8.84 17.26
C ALA A 126 2.94 7.71 16.22
N ILE A 127 1.94 6.82 16.29
CA ILE A 127 1.75 5.72 15.33
C ILE A 127 1.09 6.24 14.05
N GLU A 128 0.07 7.09 14.17
CA GLU A 128 -0.59 7.69 13.00
C GLU A 128 0.33 8.64 12.23
N ASP A 129 1.19 9.38 12.93
CA ASP A 129 2.15 10.33 12.33
C ASP A 129 3.45 9.64 11.86
N TYR A 130 3.57 8.32 12.04
CA TYR A 130 4.76 7.59 11.63
C TYR A 130 4.81 7.41 10.10
N GLU A 131 5.78 8.06 9.46
CA GLU A 131 6.11 7.81 8.06
C GLU A 131 7.23 6.76 7.93
N PRO A 132 6.97 5.62 7.26
CA PRO A 132 7.99 4.63 6.96
C PRO A 132 8.99 5.17 5.93
N ASP A 133 10.23 4.68 5.99
CA ASP A 133 11.21 4.90 4.92
C ASP A 133 11.02 3.89 3.77
N ASP A 134 11.62 4.17 2.61
CA ASP A 134 11.50 3.33 1.41
C ASP A 134 11.90 1.86 1.67
N ILE A 135 12.90 1.64 2.55
CA ILE A 135 13.41 0.32 2.90
C ILE A 135 12.35 -0.44 3.72
N THR A 136 11.77 0.21 4.71
CA THR A 136 10.67 -0.33 5.51
C THR A 136 9.47 -0.64 4.64
N GLU A 137 9.10 0.25 3.73
CA GLU A 137 7.96 0.06 2.86
C GLU A 137 8.17 -1.14 1.92
N ALA A 138 9.38 -1.29 1.36
CA ALA A 138 9.74 -2.45 0.57
C ALA A 138 9.67 -3.76 1.37
N PHE A 139 10.17 -3.76 2.62
CA PHE A 139 10.07 -4.91 3.51
C PHE A 139 8.61 -5.27 3.83
N ARG A 140 7.77 -4.27 4.13
CA ARG A 140 6.32 -4.46 4.36
C ARG A 140 5.63 -5.03 3.13
N ALA A 141 5.94 -4.50 1.94
CA ALA A 141 5.38 -4.98 0.69
C ALA A 141 5.77 -6.43 0.40
N GLN A 142 7.06 -6.77 0.58
CA GLN A 142 7.52 -8.15 0.44
C GLN A 142 6.81 -9.07 1.43
N TRP A 143 6.79 -8.70 2.71
CA TRP A 143 6.15 -9.50 3.73
C TRP A 143 4.66 -9.72 3.45
N ARG A 144 3.94 -8.67 3.04
CA ARG A 144 2.52 -8.78 2.64
C ARG A 144 2.33 -9.73 1.47
N SER A 145 3.21 -9.67 0.46
CA SER A 145 3.13 -10.58 -0.69
C SER A 145 3.33 -12.04 -0.26
N GLU A 146 4.30 -12.32 0.61
CA GLU A 146 4.56 -13.65 1.16
C GLU A 146 3.43 -14.13 2.08
N PHE A 147 2.82 -13.23 2.84
CA PHE A 147 1.66 -13.53 3.67
C PHE A 147 0.46 -13.95 2.82
N ILE A 148 0.11 -13.17 1.79
CA ILE A 148 -0.97 -13.49 0.85
C ILE A 148 -0.67 -14.81 0.13
N ALA A 149 0.57 -15.03 -0.31
CA ALA A 149 0.97 -16.27 -0.97
C ALA A 149 0.80 -17.49 -0.06
N ARG A 150 1.09 -17.37 1.24
CA ARG A 150 0.86 -18.46 2.21
C ARG A 150 -0.64 -18.74 2.41
N VAL A 151 -1.46 -17.70 2.56
CA VAL A 151 -2.91 -17.85 2.73
C VAL A 151 -3.56 -18.48 1.50
N LEU A 152 -3.14 -18.07 0.31
CA LEU A 152 -3.71 -18.54 -0.96
C LEU A 152 -2.96 -19.74 -1.57
N ARG A 153 -2.06 -20.38 -0.81
CA ARG A 153 -1.21 -21.45 -1.35
C ARG A 153 -2.01 -22.62 -1.92
N ILE A 154 -3.11 -23.00 -1.30
CA ILE A 154 -3.94 -24.11 -1.78
C ILE A 154 -4.53 -23.81 -3.17
N VAL A 155 -5.06 -22.60 -3.36
CA VAL A 155 -5.63 -22.14 -4.62
C VAL A 155 -4.56 -22.08 -5.72
N GLN A 156 -3.34 -21.66 -5.38
CA GLN A 156 -2.22 -21.64 -6.33
C GLN A 156 -1.85 -23.05 -6.81
N VAL A 157 -1.81 -24.03 -5.89
CA VAL A 157 -1.51 -25.42 -6.25
C VAL A 157 -2.57 -26.00 -7.19
N GLU A 158 -3.85 -25.73 -6.92
CA GLU A 158 -4.95 -26.15 -7.80
C GLU A 158 -4.89 -25.48 -9.17
N LEU A 159 -4.61 -24.17 -9.23
CA LEU A 159 -4.43 -23.44 -10.48
C LEU A 159 -3.28 -24.00 -11.32
N ASP A 160 -2.14 -24.30 -10.70
CA ASP A 160 -0.98 -24.89 -11.37
C ASP A 160 -1.30 -26.28 -11.92
N GLN A 161 -2.11 -27.08 -11.23
CA GLN A 161 -2.56 -28.40 -11.69
C GLN A 161 -3.49 -28.30 -12.90
N ILE A 162 -4.38 -27.31 -12.94
CA ILE A 162 -5.31 -27.10 -14.06
C ILE A 162 -4.60 -26.52 -15.28
N THR A 163 -3.58 -25.69 -15.06
CA THR A 163 -2.86 -24.98 -16.14
C THR A 163 -1.81 -25.86 -16.83
N ARG A 164 -1.41 -26.97 -16.20
CA ARG A 164 -0.40 -27.90 -16.69
C ARG A 164 -0.98 -29.03 -17.51
#